data_AF-A0A2T4LNV3-F1
#
_entry.id   AF-A0A2T4LNV3-F1
#
_cell.length_a   1.000
_cell.length_b   1.000
_cell.length_c   1.000
_cell.angle_alpha   90.00
_cell.angle_beta   90.00
_cell.angle_gamma   90.00
#
_symmetry.space_group_name_H-M   'P 1'
#
loop_
_entity.id
_entity.type
_entity.pdbx_description
1 polymer ?
#
loop_
_entity_poly.entity_id
_entity_poly.type
_entity_poly.pdbx_seq_one_letter_code
_entity_poly.pdbx_strand_id
1 'polypeptide(L)'
;MIWVLQKTINQTFHIPIAIQDLDQSANSKTLIKQLKQEPILEVSTLPLDDDYIEEAVTKKEAVISLQIPKNYSSQLEQNDLHEAILLYGRDDFIGNISLEIVSQSLYNQQIPYLVHTHV
;
A
#
# COMPACT_ATOMS: atom_id res chain seq x y z
N MET A 1 -35.53 3.29 25.97
CA MET A 1 -34.06 3.41 26.12
C MET A 1 -33.39 2.66 24.96
N ILE A 2 -33.61 3.08 23.71
CA ILE A 2 -33.11 2.42 22.48
C ILE A 2 -32.68 3.50 21.49
N TRP A 3 -31.81 4.41 21.91
CA TRP A 3 -31.23 5.46 21.05
C TRP A 3 -29.74 5.69 21.29
N VAL A 4 -29.14 5.02 22.28
CA VAL A 4 -27.74 5.25 22.67
C VAL A 4 -26.76 4.28 21.97
N LEU A 5 -27.25 3.22 21.32
CA LEU A 5 -26.39 2.23 20.66
C LEU A 5 -25.88 2.62 19.27
N GLN A 6 -26.41 3.69 18.64
CA GLN A 6 -25.92 4.14 17.33
C GLN A 6 -24.70 5.06 17.41
N LYS A 7 -24.33 5.58 18.60
CA LYS A 7 -23.32 6.64 18.73
C LYS A 7 -21.87 6.14 18.76
N THR A 8 -21.63 4.83 18.65
CA THR A 8 -20.29 4.22 18.74
C THR A 8 -19.81 3.58 17.42
N ILE A 9 -20.48 3.83 16.29
CA ILE A 9 -20.02 3.41 14.95
C ILE A 9 -19.61 4.64 14.12
N ASN A 10 -19.06 5.66 14.78
CA ASN A 10 -18.51 6.86 14.14
C ASN A 10 -16.99 6.99 14.39
N GLN A 11 -16.32 5.88 14.70
CA GLN A 11 -14.87 5.81 14.52
C GLN A 11 -14.66 5.62 13.03
N THR A 12 -14.11 6.63 12.36
CA THR A 12 -13.69 6.57 10.96
C THR A 12 -12.89 5.28 10.76
N PHE A 13 -13.49 4.32 10.07
CA PHE A 13 -12.85 3.03 9.80
C PHE A 13 -11.72 3.29 8.81
N HIS A 14 -10.48 3.08 9.26
CA HIS A 14 -9.31 3.08 8.41
C HIS A 14 -8.70 1.69 8.42
N ILE A 15 -8.24 1.26 7.26
CA ILE A 15 -7.57 -0.02 7.06
C ILE A 15 -6.08 0.22 7.27
N PRO A 16 -5.46 -0.34 8.32
CA PRO A 16 -4.05 -0.14 8.56
C PRO A 16 -3.22 -0.90 7.52
N ILE A 17 -2.30 -0.21 6.88
CA ILE A 17 -1.33 -0.78 5.96
C ILE A 17 0.08 -0.36 6.36
N ALA A 18 1.03 -1.27 6.27
CA ALA A 18 2.42 -1.02 6.58
C ALA A 18 3.25 -0.97 5.30
N ILE A 19 4.20 -0.03 5.20
CA ILE A 19 5.07 0.11 4.03
C ILE A 19 6.52 0.24 4.45
N GLN A 20 7.39 -0.60 3.89
CA GLN A 20 8.83 -0.45 3.90
C GLN A 20 9.29 0.11 2.54
N ASP A 21 9.99 1.24 2.54
CA ASP A 21 10.48 1.92 1.33
C ASP A 21 11.99 1.78 1.16
N LEU A 22 12.45 0.68 0.55
CA LEU A 22 13.88 0.46 0.32
C LEU A 22 14.43 1.31 -0.85
N ASP A 23 13.56 1.73 -1.79
CA ASP A 23 13.90 2.55 -2.95
C ASP A 23 14.24 4.00 -2.58
N GLN A 24 13.41 4.60 -1.72
CA GLN A 24 13.48 6.00 -1.28
C GLN A 24 13.51 7.05 -2.41
N SER A 25 13.19 6.67 -3.64
CA SER A 25 13.18 7.59 -4.79
C SER A 25 11.95 8.52 -4.76
N ALA A 26 11.90 9.44 -5.72
CA ALA A 26 10.70 10.25 -5.93
C ALA A 26 9.48 9.38 -6.33
N ASN A 27 9.71 8.27 -7.05
CA ASN A 27 8.67 7.38 -7.50
C ASN A 27 8.07 6.59 -6.34
N SER A 28 8.89 6.03 -5.44
CA SER A 28 8.38 5.32 -4.26
C SER A 28 7.63 6.26 -3.30
N LYS A 29 8.16 7.47 -3.08
CA LYS A 29 7.50 8.51 -2.29
C LYS A 29 6.16 8.95 -2.88
N THR A 30 6.04 8.95 -4.21
CA THR A 30 4.79 9.27 -4.90
C THR A 30 3.74 8.19 -4.65
N LEU A 31 4.11 6.91 -4.75
CA LEU A 31 3.22 5.78 -4.38
C LEU A 31 2.72 5.92 -2.94
N ILE A 32 3.63 6.11 -1.98
CA ILE A 32 3.29 6.26 -0.56
C ILE A 32 2.36 7.45 -0.34
N LYS A 33 2.58 8.56 -1.06
CA LYS A 33 1.72 9.73 -0.98
C LYS A 33 0.33 9.46 -1.52
N GLN A 34 0.20 8.74 -2.65
CA GLN A 34 -1.10 8.34 -3.21
C GLN A 34 -1.87 7.47 -2.21
N LEU A 35 -1.21 6.45 -1.64
CA LEU A 35 -1.83 5.58 -0.63
C LEU A 35 -2.25 6.34 0.64
N LYS A 36 -1.48 7.35 1.07
CA LYS A 36 -1.84 8.23 2.20
C LYS A 36 -3.02 9.17 1.90
N GLN A 37 -3.35 9.38 0.63
CA GLN A 37 -4.49 10.21 0.23
C GLN A 37 -5.79 9.40 0.14
N GLU A 38 -5.73 8.07 0.16
CA GLU A 38 -6.90 7.21 0.18
C GLU A 38 -7.65 7.33 1.51
N PRO A 39 -8.92 7.79 1.52
CA PRO A 39 -9.66 8.11 2.75
C PRO A 39 -9.84 6.94 3.72
N ILE A 40 -9.76 5.71 3.20
CA ILE A 40 -9.99 4.48 3.96
C ILE A 40 -8.69 3.80 4.39
N LEU A 41 -7.52 4.32 4.03
CA LEU A 41 -6.23 3.73 4.40
C LEU A 41 -5.59 4.51 5.55
N GLU A 42 -4.96 3.77 6.46
CA GLU A 42 -4.04 4.32 7.47
C GLU A 42 -2.65 3.77 7.18
N VAL A 43 -1.76 4.60 6.64
CA VAL A 43 -0.44 4.17 6.16
C VAL A 43 0.62 4.40 7.22
N SER A 44 1.21 3.32 7.74
CA SER A 44 2.40 3.34 8.59
C SER A 44 3.66 3.02 7.79
N THR A 45 4.81 3.50 8.26
CA THR A 45 6.11 3.23 7.64
C THR A 45 6.92 2.30 8.53
N LEU A 46 7.43 1.21 7.97
CA LEU A 46 8.30 0.27 8.64
C LEU A 46 9.77 0.73 8.57
N PRO A 47 10.59 0.41 9.59
CA PRO A 47 12.04 0.61 9.53
C PRO A 47 12.66 -0.13 8.33
N LEU A 48 13.78 0.39 7.83
CA LEU A 48 14.49 -0.19 6.67
C LEU A 48 15.35 -1.40 7.02
N ASP A 49 15.65 -1.56 8.31
CA ASP A 49 16.40 -2.66 8.92
C ASP A 49 15.48 -3.76 9.46
N ASP A 50 14.17 -3.66 9.20
CA ASP A 50 13.20 -4.69 9.53
C ASP A 50 13.21 -5.77 8.44
N ASP A 51 13.69 -6.97 8.76
CA ASP A 51 13.78 -8.09 7.82
C ASP A 51 12.45 -8.84 7.65
N TYR A 52 11.42 -8.55 8.47
CA TYR A 52 10.20 -9.36 8.55
C TYR A 52 8.93 -8.52 8.41
N ILE A 53 8.68 -8.00 7.21
CA ILE A 53 7.50 -7.17 6.93
C ILE A 53 6.18 -7.91 7.19
N GLU A 54 6.16 -9.25 7.11
CA GLU A 54 5.01 -10.10 7.41
C GLU A 54 4.60 -10.08 8.90
N GLU A 55 5.50 -9.67 9.81
CA GLU A 55 5.18 -9.56 11.23
C GLU A 55 4.09 -8.53 11.49
N ALA A 56 4.07 -7.43 10.73
CA ALA A 56 3.04 -6.40 10.85
C ALA A 56 1.63 -6.99 10.61
N VAL A 57 1.51 -7.94 9.68
CA VAL A 57 0.25 -8.65 9.39
C VAL A 57 -0.03 -9.70 10.46
N THR A 58 0.98 -10.47 10.84
CA THR A 58 0.85 -11.58 11.81
C THR A 58 0.48 -11.08 13.22
N LYS A 59 1.05 -9.93 13.63
CA LYS A 59 0.75 -9.23 14.89
C LYS A 59 -0.56 -8.45 14.84
N LYS A 60 -1.25 -8.43 13.70
CA LYS A 60 -2.50 -7.69 13.45
C LYS A 60 -2.36 -6.17 13.59
N GLU A 61 -1.15 -5.66 13.38
CA GLU A 61 -0.84 -4.23 13.36
C GLU A 61 -1.17 -3.61 11.99
N ALA A 62 -1.17 -4.43 10.94
CA ALA A 62 -1.59 -4.09 9.60
C ALA A 62 -2.45 -5.20 8.97
N VAL A 63 -3.27 -4.83 7.99
CA VAL A 63 -4.02 -5.78 7.15
C VAL A 63 -3.18 -6.24 5.97
N ILE A 64 -2.37 -5.32 5.41
CA ILE A 64 -1.35 -5.62 4.42
C ILE A 64 -0.03 -4.95 4.79
N SER A 65 1.06 -5.60 4.44
CA SER A 65 2.42 -5.09 4.56
C SER A 65 3.10 -5.13 3.20
N LEU A 66 3.71 -4.02 2.82
CA LEU A 66 4.27 -3.75 1.51
C LEU A 66 5.76 -3.48 1.64
N GLN A 67 6.59 -4.04 0.76
CA GLN A 67 7.99 -3.64 0.62
C GLN A 67 8.28 -3.20 -0.80
N ILE A 68 8.61 -1.91 -0.93
CA ILE A 68 9.07 -1.29 -2.16
C ILE A 68 10.58 -1.58 -2.28
N PRO A 69 11.04 -2.29 -3.33
CA PRO A 69 12.44 -2.71 -3.45
C PRO A 69 13.35 -1.56 -3.89
N LYS A 70 14.66 -1.69 -3.68
CA LYS A 70 15.68 -0.66 -4.02
C LYS A 70 15.72 -0.23 -5.49
N ASN A 71 15.15 -1.01 -6.39
CA ASN A 71 15.15 -0.80 -7.84
C ASN A 71 13.75 -0.44 -8.39
N TYR A 72 12.79 -0.11 -7.51
CA TYR A 72 11.41 0.19 -7.89
C TYR A 72 11.33 1.28 -8.96
N SER A 73 12.07 2.37 -8.81
CA SER A 73 12.05 3.46 -9.79
C SER A 73 12.45 2.99 -11.19
N SER A 74 13.45 2.11 -11.28
CA SER A 74 13.91 1.58 -12.57
C SER A 74 12.93 0.55 -13.15
N GLN A 75 12.29 -0.27 -12.31
CA GLN A 75 11.26 -1.23 -12.74
C GLN A 75 9.99 -0.53 -13.23
N LEU A 76 9.61 0.58 -12.59
CA LEU A 76 8.51 1.43 -13.01
C LEU A 76 8.73 1.98 -14.43
N GLU A 77 9.93 2.51 -14.71
CA GLU A 77 10.31 3.04 -16.02
C GLU A 77 10.35 1.95 -17.11
N GLN A 78 10.73 0.73 -16.74
CA GLN A 78 10.84 -0.42 -17.64
C GLN A 78 9.51 -1.16 -17.85
N ASN A 79 8.42 -0.68 -17.25
CA ASN A 79 7.10 -1.30 -17.30
C ASN A 79 7.07 -2.73 -16.72
N ASP A 80 7.92 -3.00 -15.72
CA ASP A 80 8.10 -4.32 -15.09
C ASP A 80 7.67 -4.28 -13.60
N LEU A 81 6.48 -3.73 -13.33
CA LEU A 81 5.97 -3.58 -11.96
C LEU A 81 5.34 -4.84 -11.37
N HIS A 82 4.97 -5.82 -12.19
CA HIS A 82 4.23 -7.01 -11.75
C HIS A 82 5.00 -7.82 -10.69
N GLU A 83 6.32 -7.74 -10.69
CA GLU A 83 7.20 -8.41 -9.71
C GLU A 83 7.96 -7.42 -8.81
N ALA A 84 7.68 -6.11 -8.92
CA ALA A 84 8.46 -5.11 -8.21
C ALA A 84 8.19 -5.18 -6.70
N ILE A 85 6.94 -5.36 -6.27
CA ILE A 85 6.60 -5.15 -4.87
C ILE A 85 6.26 -6.46 -4.16
N LEU A 86 6.96 -6.72 -3.06
CA LEU A 86 6.64 -7.81 -2.15
C LEU A 86 5.47 -7.38 -1.26
N LEU A 87 4.40 -8.18 -1.23
CA LEU A 87 3.18 -7.88 -0.51
C LEU A 87 2.75 -9.08 0.34
N TYR A 88 2.51 -8.84 1.62
CA TYR A 88 1.89 -9.77 2.55
C TYR A 88 0.53 -9.22 2.95
N GLY A 89 -0.51 -10.02 2.86
CA GLY A 89 -1.87 -9.58 3.20
C GLY A 89 -2.65 -10.65 3.93
N ARG A 90 -3.64 -10.21 4.70
CA ARG A 90 -4.66 -11.12 5.23
C ARG A 90 -5.50 -11.68 4.09
N ASP A 91 -5.73 -12.98 4.10
CA ASP A 91 -6.66 -13.64 3.18
C ASP A 91 -8.11 -13.47 3.66
N ASP A 92 -8.59 -12.22 3.62
CA ASP A 92 -9.97 -11.87 3.91
C ASP A 92 -10.45 -10.67 3.09
N PHE A 93 -11.73 -10.34 3.24
CA PHE A 93 -12.37 -9.28 2.48
C PHE A 93 -11.67 -7.91 2.62
N ILE A 94 -11.17 -7.57 3.81
CA ILE A 94 -10.50 -6.28 4.03
C ILE A 94 -9.10 -6.30 3.40
N GLY A 95 -8.38 -7.43 3.51
CA GLY A 95 -7.11 -7.62 2.81
C GLY A 95 -7.24 -7.52 1.29
N ASN A 96 -8.28 -8.10 0.72
CA ASN A 96 -8.55 -8.03 -0.72
C ASN A 96 -8.88 -6.59 -1.17
N ILE A 97 -9.62 -5.82 -0.37
CA ILE A 97 -9.86 -4.39 -0.65
C ILE A 97 -8.54 -3.61 -0.65
N SER A 98 -7.69 -3.81 0.37
CA SER A 98 -6.40 -3.13 0.43
C SER A 98 -5.50 -3.47 -0.74
N LEU A 99 -5.47 -4.74 -1.15
CA LEU A 99 -4.70 -5.20 -2.30
C LEU A 99 -5.18 -4.53 -3.60
N GLU A 100 -6.49 -4.41 -3.80
CA GLU A 100 -7.06 -3.75 -4.98
C GLU A 100 -6.66 -2.27 -5.04
N ILE A 101 -6.75 -1.54 -3.92
CA ILE A 101 -6.37 -0.12 -3.84
C ILE A 101 -4.88 0.06 -4.18
N VAL A 102 -4.02 -0.77 -3.60
CA VAL A 102 -2.58 -0.74 -3.89
C VAL A 102 -2.33 -1.02 -5.37
N SER A 103 -2.98 -2.04 -5.93
CA SER A 103 -2.86 -2.40 -7.35
C SER A 103 -3.26 -1.25 -8.26
N GLN A 104 -4.39 -0.59 -7.98
CA GLN A 104 -4.84 0.59 -8.73
C GLN A 104 -3.85 1.75 -8.64
N SER A 105 -3.26 2.01 -7.47
CA SER A 105 -2.23 3.05 -7.31
C SER A 105 -1.01 2.76 -8.17
N LEU A 106 -0.56 1.50 -8.22
CA LEU A 106 0.57 1.06 -9.04
C LEU A 106 0.29 1.21 -10.53
N TYR A 107 -0.87 0.74 -11.00
CA TYR A 107 -1.27 0.91 -12.39
C TYR A 107 -1.31 2.39 -12.79
N ASN A 108 -1.90 3.25 -11.95
CA ASN A 108 -1.97 4.68 -12.21
C ASN A 108 -0.58 5.33 -12.33
N GLN A 109 0.39 4.85 -11.55
CA GLN A 109 1.76 5.33 -11.64
C GLN A 109 2.48 4.85 -12.92
N GLN A 110 2.09 3.71 -13.47
CA GLN A 110 2.69 3.11 -14.67
C GLN A 110 2.15 3.70 -15.99
N ILE A 111 0.90 4.17 -16.02
CA ILE A 111 0.24 4.71 -17.23
C ILE A 111 1.11 5.72 -18.00
N PRO A 112 1.77 6.72 -17.39
CA PRO A 112 2.61 7.67 -18.12
C PRO A 112 3.73 6.98 -18.91
N TYR A 113 4.38 5.97 -18.34
CA TYR A 113 5.48 5.24 -18.97
C TYR A 113 5.01 4.36 -20.13
N LEU A 114 3.81 3.78 -20.01
CA LEU A 114 3.15 3.04 -21.10
C LEU A 114 2.87 3.93 -22.31
N VAL A 115 2.35 5.14 -22.07
CA VAL A 115 2.00 6.10 -23.11
C VAL A 115 3.26 6.61 -23.80
N HIS A 116 4.29 7.00 -23.05
CA HIS A 116 5.55 7.53 -23.62
C HIS A 116 6.31 6.53 -24.49
N THR A 117 6.10 5.22 -24.32
CA THR A 117 6.75 4.18 -25.13
C THR A 117 6.07 3.98 -26.50
N HIS A 118 4.86 4.50 -26.70
CA HIS A 118 4.03 4.28 -27.89
C HIS A 118 3.76 5.55 -28.72
N VAL A 119 4.50 6.65 -28.49
CA VAL A 119 4.42 7.89 -29.30
C VAL A 119 5.69 8.10 -30.11
#